data_AF-A0A968ZD63-F1
#
_entry.id   AF-A0A968ZD63-F1
#
_cell.length_a   1.000
_cell.length_b   1.000
_cell.length_c   1.000
_cell.angle_alpha   90.00
_cell.angle_beta   90.00
_cell.angle_gamma   90.00
#
_symmetry.space_group_name_H-M   'P 1'
#
loop_
_entity.id
_entity.type
_entity.pdbx_description
1 polymer ?
#
loop_
_entity_poly.entity_id
_entity_poly.type
_entity_poly.pdbx_seq_one_letter_code
_entity_poly.pdbx_strand_id
1 'polypeptide(L)'
;MNRDAVYESTNRLSNQLATFEHIGLFAMPLTTPPEQAPRLADPAGRDDLEQRARAYLHANCSHCHRPMGGGQGEMDLRISQLFKDTKTCDVTNTQGEVEGATKLIVPGSPEQSVLSRRMHAIDAKRMPPVSVTVTDPLGTKVIDDWISSLTACPQ
;
A
#
# COMPACT_ATOMS: atom_id res chain seq x y z
N MET A 1 -7.18 6.43 -7.69
CA MET A 1 -8.29 7.29 -8.19
C MET A 1 -7.85 8.75 -8.12
N ASN A 2 -8.58 9.65 -8.79
CA ASN A 2 -8.29 11.09 -8.86
C ASN A 2 -6.93 11.41 -9.52
N ARG A 3 -6.79 10.93 -10.75
CA ARG A 3 -5.59 11.05 -11.58
C ARG A 3 -5.99 11.18 -13.04
N ASP A 4 -5.09 11.72 -13.84
CA ASP A 4 -5.27 11.72 -15.29
C ASP A 4 -5.13 10.30 -15.81
N ALA A 5 -6.05 9.94 -16.70
CA ALA A 5 -6.04 8.67 -17.41
C ALA A 5 -6.31 8.93 -18.89
N VAL A 6 -5.71 8.10 -19.74
CA VAL A 6 -6.05 8.06 -21.16
C VAL A 6 -7.30 7.20 -21.31
N TYR A 7 -8.35 7.79 -21.87
CA TYR A 7 -9.59 7.09 -22.21
C TYR A 7 -9.48 6.58 -23.64
N GLU A 8 -8.96 5.36 -23.79
CA GLU A 8 -8.60 4.73 -25.07
C GLU A 8 -9.67 4.86 -26.17
N SER A 9 -10.95 4.70 -25.82
CA SER A 9 -12.07 4.81 -26.77
C SER A 9 -12.22 6.19 -27.41
N THR A 10 -11.70 7.24 -26.78
CA THR A 10 -11.77 8.63 -27.26
C THR A 10 -10.39 9.27 -27.45
N ASN A 11 -9.33 8.56 -27.07
CA ASN A 11 -7.96 9.06 -26.99
C ASN A 11 -7.82 10.40 -26.24
N ARG A 12 -8.66 10.61 -25.21
CA ARG A 12 -8.64 11.82 -24.37
C ARG A 12 -7.86 11.58 -23.09
N LEU A 13 -7.00 12.51 -22.74
CA LEU A 13 -6.41 12.61 -21.42
C LEU A 13 -7.33 13.46 -20.54
N SER A 14 -7.84 12.90 -19.45
CA SER A 14 -8.69 13.63 -18.51
C SER A 14 -8.56 13.05 -17.11
N ASN A 15 -8.80 13.88 -16.09
CA ASN A 15 -8.87 13.42 -14.70
C ASN A 15 -10.07 12.49 -14.50
N GLN A 16 -9.86 11.40 -13.75
CA GLN A 16 -10.91 10.42 -13.44
C GLN A 16 -12.17 11.01 -12.82
N LEU A 17 -12.04 11.90 -11.83
CA LEU A 17 -13.18 12.53 -11.17
C LEU A 17 -13.90 13.52 -12.10
N ALA A 18 -13.15 14.32 -12.86
CA ALA A 18 -13.73 15.22 -13.87
C ALA A 18 -14.53 14.44 -14.92
N THR A 19 -13.99 13.32 -15.39
CA THR A 19 -14.69 12.45 -16.34
C THR A 19 -15.94 11.85 -15.73
N PHE A 20 -15.88 11.37 -14.48
CA PHE A 20 -17.05 10.82 -13.79
C PHE A 20 -18.15 11.86 -13.57
N GLU A 21 -17.80 13.09 -13.25
CA GLU A 21 -18.75 14.20 -13.20
C GLU A 21 -19.36 14.49 -14.59
N HIS A 22 -18.53 14.57 -15.63
CA HIS A 22 -18.97 14.84 -16.99
C HIS A 22 -19.96 13.81 -17.53
N ILE A 23 -19.78 12.52 -17.22
CA ILE A 23 -20.68 11.45 -17.66
C ILE A 23 -21.90 11.26 -16.75
N GLY A 24 -22.07 12.11 -15.73
CA GLY A 24 -23.21 12.03 -14.80
C GLY A 24 -23.15 10.85 -13.84
N LEU A 25 -21.96 10.35 -13.48
CA LEU A 25 -21.83 9.25 -12.52
C LEU A 25 -22.23 9.68 -11.10
N PHE A 26 -22.03 10.96 -10.75
CA PHE A 26 -22.36 11.48 -9.43
C PHE A 26 -23.78 12.04 -9.38
N ALA A 27 -24.50 11.75 -8.30
CA ALA A 27 -25.83 12.32 -8.04
C ALA A 27 -25.78 13.83 -7.72
N MET A 28 -24.63 14.32 -7.26
CA MET A 28 -24.37 15.72 -6.93
C MET A 28 -23.02 16.14 -7.54
N PRO A 29 -22.84 17.42 -7.90
CA PRO A 29 -21.57 17.91 -8.42
C PRO A 29 -20.45 17.81 -7.38
N LEU A 30 -19.21 17.77 -7.85
CA LEU A 30 -18.04 17.78 -6.99
C LEU A 30 -17.97 19.11 -6.23
N THR A 31 -17.78 19.03 -4.91
CA THR A 31 -17.61 20.21 -4.05
C THR A 31 -16.18 20.73 -4.03
N THR A 32 -15.22 19.91 -4.45
CA THR A 32 -13.79 20.24 -4.53
C THR A 32 -13.29 19.93 -5.93
N PRO A 33 -12.54 20.84 -6.59
CA PRO A 33 -11.90 20.54 -7.87
C PRO A 33 -11.01 19.30 -7.77
N PRO A 34 -10.98 18.41 -8.79
CA PRO A 34 -10.19 17.19 -8.75
C PRO A 34 -8.71 17.40 -8.39
N GLU A 35 -8.11 18.50 -8.83
CA GLU A 35 -6.70 18.85 -8.56
C GLU A 35 -6.44 19.14 -7.08
N GLN A 36 -7.47 19.53 -6.33
CA GLN A 36 -7.41 19.82 -4.90
C GLN A 36 -7.99 18.69 -4.05
N ALA A 37 -8.67 17.73 -4.67
CA ALA A 37 -9.20 16.58 -3.98
C ALA A 37 -8.07 15.61 -3.56
N PRO A 38 -8.19 14.93 -2.41
CA PRO A 38 -7.19 13.96 -1.98
C PRO A 38 -6.99 12.85 -3.02
N ARG A 39 -5.75 12.36 -3.12
CA ARG A 39 -5.39 11.18 -3.92
C ARG A 39 -4.34 10.36 -3.20
N LEU A 40 -4.33 9.06 -3.46
CA LEU A 40 -3.21 8.21 -3.07
C LEU A 40 -2.02 8.43 -4.00
N ALA A 41 -0.82 8.34 -3.43
CA ALA A 41 0.43 8.35 -4.17
C ALA A 41 0.51 7.18 -5.16
N ASP A 42 1.24 7.38 -6.25
CA ASP A 42 1.45 6.33 -7.25
C ASP A 42 2.59 5.40 -6.82
N PRO A 43 2.38 4.08 -6.71
CA PRO A 43 3.50 3.17 -6.52
C PRO A 43 4.59 3.32 -7.59
N ALA A 44 4.29 3.76 -8.81
CA ALA A 44 5.26 3.99 -9.90
C ALA A 44 5.64 5.48 -10.13
N GLY A 45 5.11 6.41 -9.33
CA GLY A 45 5.25 7.84 -9.58
C GLY A 45 6.40 8.50 -8.84
N ARG A 46 6.27 9.81 -8.64
CA ARG A 46 7.33 10.68 -8.10
C ARG A 46 6.97 11.31 -6.74
N ASP A 47 5.86 10.90 -6.14
CA ASP A 47 5.52 11.26 -4.77
C ASP A 47 6.60 10.70 -3.81
N ASP A 48 6.60 11.15 -2.55
CA ASP A 48 7.53 10.66 -1.52
C ASP A 48 7.49 9.13 -1.41
N LEU A 49 8.65 8.50 -1.22
CA LEU A 49 8.79 7.05 -1.17
C LEU A 49 7.90 6.41 -0.09
N GLU A 50 7.83 6.99 1.11
CA GLU A 50 6.94 6.51 2.16
C GLU A 50 5.48 6.66 1.73
N GLN A 51 5.10 7.78 1.14
CA GLN A 51 3.71 7.97 0.66
C GLN A 51 3.33 6.91 -0.37
N ARG A 52 4.23 6.58 -1.30
CA ARG A 52 4.03 5.54 -2.32
C ARG A 52 3.90 4.15 -1.70
N ALA A 53 4.81 3.80 -0.79
CA ALA A 53 4.77 2.53 -0.07
C ALA A 53 3.50 2.38 0.79
N ARG A 54 3.14 3.42 1.54
CA ARG A 54 1.95 3.42 2.40
C ARG A 54 0.65 3.41 1.59
N ALA A 55 0.61 4.09 0.45
CA ALA A 55 -0.52 3.99 -0.48
C ALA A 55 -0.68 2.57 -1.03
N TYR A 56 0.42 1.90 -1.38
CA TYR A 56 0.41 0.52 -1.84
C TYR A 56 -0.13 -0.43 -0.76
N LEU A 57 0.39 -0.35 0.47
CA LEU A 57 -0.08 -1.15 1.60
C LEU A 57 -1.55 -0.88 1.94
N HIS A 58 -1.98 0.37 1.84
CA HIS A 58 -3.38 0.71 2.04
C HIS A 58 -4.28 0.02 1.02
N ALA A 59 -3.96 0.13 -0.27
CA ALA A 59 -4.77 -0.41 -1.35
C ALA A 59 -4.81 -1.95 -1.35
N ASN A 60 -3.70 -2.61 -1.00
CA ASN A 60 -3.56 -4.05 -1.18
C ASN A 60 -3.66 -4.87 0.13
N CYS A 61 -3.47 -4.25 1.29
CA CYS A 61 -3.33 -4.99 2.56
C CYS A 61 -4.27 -4.50 3.67
N SER A 62 -4.61 -3.21 3.70
CA SER A 62 -5.35 -2.63 4.83
C SER A 62 -6.79 -3.11 4.98
N HIS A 63 -7.36 -3.74 3.96
CA HIS A 63 -8.67 -4.38 4.09
C HIS A 63 -8.68 -5.47 5.19
N CYS A 64 -7.60 -6.25 5.26
CA CYS A 64 -7.41 -7.29 6.28
C CYS A 64 -6.64 -6.76 7.49
N HIS A 65 -5.60 -5.96 7.26
CA HIS A 65 -4.72 -5.43 8.31
C HIS A 65 -5.19 -4.06 8.80
N ARG A 66 -6.22 -4.10 9.64
CA ARG A 66 -6.85 -2.95 10.32
C ARG A 66 -7.56 -3.45 11.58
N PRO A 67 -7.95 -2.56 12.52
CA PRO A 67 -8.81 -2.94 13.64
C PRO A 67 -10.08 -3.64 13.13
N MET A 68 -10.38 -4.78 13.75
CA MET A 68 -11.51 -5.66 13.38
C MET A 68 -11.44 -6.24 11.96
N GLY A 69 -10.29 -6.16 11.29
CA GLY A 69 -10.06 -6.85 10.02
C GLY A 69 -9.77 -8.34 10.20
N GLY A 70 -9.79 -9.09 9.10
CA GLY A 70 -9.51 -10.54 9.11
C GLY A 70 -8.01 -10.91 9.15
N GLY A 71 -7.12 -9.92 9.16
CA GLY A 71 -5.68 -10.13 9.28
C GLY A 71 -5.28 -10.56 10.69
N GLN A 72 -4.18 -11.32 10.79
CA GLN A 72 -3.62 -11.73 12.08
C GLN A 72 -2.73 -10.62 12.66
N GLY A 73 -2.74 -10.49 13.99
CA GLY A 73 -1.96 -9.49 14.72
C GLY A 73 -2.63 -8.11 14.81
N GLU A 74 -1.89 -7.12 15.28
CA GLU A 74 -2.42 -5.77 15.54
C GLU A 74 -2.07 -4.73 14.46
N MET A 75 -1.50 -5.17 13.34
CA MET A 75 -1.08 -4.31 12.25
C MET A 75 -2.23 -3.48 11.68
N ASP A 76 -2.02 -2.18 11.54
CA ASP A 76 -2.96 -1.26 10.89
C ASP A 76 -2.31 -0.53 9.71
N LEU A 77 -2.63 -0.98 8.50
CA LEU A 77 -2.04 -0.46 7.25
C LEU A 77 -2.90 0.60 6.57
N ARG A 78 -3.91 1.15 7.26
CA ARG A 78 -4.73 2.22 6.68
C ARG A 78 -3.87 3.46 6.41
N ILE A 79 -4.15 4.14 5.30
CA ILE A 79 -3.41 5.36 4.93
C ILE A 79 -3.58 6.48 5.96
N SER A 80 -4.65 6.45 6.76
CA SER A 80 -4.90 7.43 7.80
C SER A 80 -4.02 7.27 9.05
N GLN A 81 -3.28 6.16 9.18
CA GLN A 81 -2.39 5.93 10.32
C GLN A 81 -0.99 6.45 10.05
N LEU A 82 -0.40 7.14 11.02
CA LEU A 82 1.03 7.45 10.99
C LEU A 82 1.85 6.17 11.07
N PHE A 83 3.07 6.16 10.54
CA PHE A 83 3.91 4.94 10.53
C PHE A 83 4.13 4.36 11.94
N LYS A 84 4.38 5.22 12.92
CA LYS A 84 4.50 4.80 14.33
C LYS A 84 3.27 4.10 14.90
N ASP A 85 2.09 4.43 14.41
CA ASP A 85 0.82 3.91 14.93
C ASP A 85 0.38 2.63 14.22
N THR A 86 1.10 2.22 13.16
CA THR A 86 0.76 1.01 12.39
C THR A 86 1.05 -0.29 13.13
N LYS A 87 1.80 -0.23 14.24
CA LYS A 87 2.27 -1.40 15.00
C LYS A 87 3.04 -2.40 14.13
N THR A 88 3.96 -1.89 13.29
CA THR A 88 4.76 -2.73 12.36
C THR A 88 6.27 -2.61 12.56
N CYS A 89 6.78 -1.43 12.90
CA CYS A 89 8.23 -1.24 13.00
C CYS A 89 8.80 -1.92 14.25
N ASP A 90 9.78 -2.81 14.06
CA ASP A 90 10.42 -3.64 15.09
C ASP A 90 9.44 -4.46 15.97
N VAL A 91 8.23 -4.71 15.47
CA VAL A 91 7.25 -5.56 16.15
C VAL A 91 7.50 -7.02 15.84
N THR A 92 7.57 -7.87 16.87
CA THR A 92 7.75 -9.32 16.71
C THR A 92 6.52 -9.95 16.07
N ASN A 93 6.74 -10.76 15.03
CA ASN A 93 5.67 -11.52 14.38
C ASN A 93 5.18 -12.64 15.31
N THR A 94 3.90 -12.57 15.67
CA THR A 94 3.26 -13.55 16.56
C THR A 94 3.00 -14.91 15.89
N GLN A 95 3.08 -14.97 14.55
CA GLN A 95 2.87 -16.19 13.77
C GLN A 95 4.17 -16.99 13.54
N GLY A 96 5.25 -16.67 14.25
CA GLY A 96 6.55 -17.32 14.11
C GLY A 96 7.42 -16.71 13.01
N GLU A 97 8.50 -17.42 12.67
CA GLU A 97 9.47 -16.95 11.70
C GLU A 97 9.01 -17.15 10.25
N VAL A 98 9.39 -16.24 9.36
CA VAL A 98 9.24 -16.38 7.91
C VAL A 98 10.60 -16.23 7.25
N GLU A 99 11.23 -17.34 6.85
CA GLU A 99 12.53 -17.36 6.16
C GLU A 99 13.63 -16.58 6.90
N GLY A 100 13.81 -16.84 8.20
CA GLY A 100 14.76 -16.12 9.06
C GLY A 100 14.22 -14.81 9.65
N ALA A 101 13.16 -14.23 9.09
CA ALA A 101 12.59 -12.99 9.58
C ALA A 101 11.63 -13.22 10.75
N THR A 102 11.83 -12.49 11.85
CA THR A 102 10.99 -12.57 13.07
C THR A 102 10.27 -11.26 13.38
N LYS A 103 10.63 -10.16 12.74
CA LYS A 103 10.04 -8.83 12.93
C LYS A 103 9.21 -8.43 11.70
N LEU A 104 8.13 -7.68 11.90
CA LEU A 104 7.24 -7.27 10.81
C LEU A 104 7.95 -6.35 9.82
N ILE A 105 8.57 -5.27 10.31
CA ILE A 105 9.46 -4.38 9.55
C ILE A 105 10.73 -4.13 10.36
N VAL A 106 11.89 -4.37 9.76
CA VAL A 106 13.21 -4.02 10.29
C VAL A 106 13.77 -2.88 9.45
N PRO A 107 14.00 -1.69 10.03
CA PRO A 107 14.61 -0.57 9.31
C PRO A 107 15.91 -0.98 8.60
N GLY A 108 16.02 -0.70 7.31
CA GLY A 108 17.21 -0.96 6.50
C GLY A 108 17.32 -2.40 5.97
N SER A 109 16.46 -3.33 6.40
CA SER A 109 16.60 -4.76 6.08
C SER A 109 15.30 -5.41 5.63
N PRO A 110 14.92 -5.27 4.33
CA PRO A 110 13.78 -5.98 3.76
C PRO A 110 13.86 -7.50 3.96
N GLU A 111 15.04 -8.09 3.82
CA GLU A 111 15.28 -9.52 3.99
C GLU A 111 15.09 -10.03 5.43
N GLN A 112 15.11 -9.12 6.42
CA GLN A 112 14.81 -9.44 7.83
C GLN A 112 13.38 -9.03 8.23
N SER A 113 12.61 -8.50 7.28
CA SER A 113 11.24 -8.02 7.48
C SER A 113 10.23 -9.04 6.97
N VAL A 114 9.37 -9.54 7.87
CA VAL A 114 8.29 -10.48 7.52
C VAL A 114 7.36 -9.91 6.46
N LEU A 115 7.13 -8.58 6.44
CA LEU A 115 6.31 -7.94 5.42
C LEU A 115 6.87 -8.18 4.01
N SER A 116 8.15 -7.87 3.77
CA SER A 116 8.79 -8.07 2.46
C SER A 116 8.85 -9.57 2.10
N ARG A 117 9.25 -10.43 3.05
CA ARG A 117 9.29 -11.89 2.83
C ARG A 117 7.96 -12.45 2.32
N ARG A 118 6.85 -12.04 2.94
CA ARG A 118 5.52 -12.51 2.53
C ARG A 118 5.05 -11.95 1.19
N MET A 119 5.52 -10.76 0.79
CA MET A 119 5.20 -10.20 -0.53
C MET A 119 5.99 -10.88 -1.66
N HIS A 120 7.19 -11.40 -1.38
CA HIS A 120 8.01 -12.15 -2.34
C HIS A 120 7.67 -13.64 -2.39
N ALA A 121 7.01 -14.18 -1.37
CA ALA A 121 6.62 -15.59 -1.33
C ALA A 121 5.54 -15.92 -2.38
N ILE A 122 5.65 -17.11 -2.96
CA ILE A 122 4.63 -17.72 -3.85
C ILE A 122 4.04 -19.01 -3.26
N ASP A 123 4.57 -19.46 -2.12
CA ASP A 123 4.13 -20.65 -1.40
C ASP A 123 3.01 -20.30 -0.38
N ALA A 124 2.80 -21.16 0.62
CA ALA A 124 1.78 -20.95 1.66
C ALA A 124 2.06 -19.75 2.58
N LYS A 125 3.25 -19.14 2.54
CA LYS A 125 3.62 -17.99 3.38
C LYS A 125 3.25 -16.66 2.72
N ARG A 126 2.85 -16.67 1.45
CA ARG A 126 2.52 -15.47 0.68
C ARG A 126 1.39 -14.66 1.28
N MET A 127 1.42 -13.36 1.00
CA MET A 127 0.32 -12.45 1.28
C MET A 127 -0.10 -11.71 0.00
N PRO A 128 -1.41 -11.62 -0.31
CA PRO A 128 -2.53 -12.27 0.38
C PRO A 128 -2.48 -13.81 0.31
N PRO A 129 -3.04 -14.54 1.29
CA PRO A 129 -2.94 -16.00 1.36
C PRO A 129 -3.79 -16.72 0.29
N VAL A 130 -4.69 -15.99 -0.38
CA VAL A 130 -5.63 -16.51 -1.36
C VAL A 130 -5.56 -15.71 -2.66
N SER A 131 -5.94 -16.34 -3.76
CA SER A 131 -6.18 -15.71 -5.07
C SER A 131 -5.00 -15.03 -5.76
N VAL A 132 -3.80 -15.08 -5.18
CA VAL A 132 -2.55 -14.59 -5.79
C VAL A 132 -1.60 -15.76 -6.01
N THR A 133 -1.04 -15.87 -7.21
CA THR A 133 -0.07 -16.90 -7.60
C THR A 133 1.22 -16.32 -8.20
N VAL A 134 1.26 -15.01 -8.42
CA VAL A 134 2.40 -14.27 -8.96
C VAL A 134 2.71 -13.11 -8.02
N THR A 135 3.98 -12.76 -7.92
CA THR A 135 4.39 -11.55 -7.21
C THR A 135 4.00 -10.31 -8.02
N ASP A 136 3.79 -9.19 -7.34
CA ASP A 136 3.67 -7.86 -7.96
C ASP A 136 5.05 -7.17 -7.87
N PRO A 137 5.84 -7.12 -8.97
CA PRO A 137 7.19 -6.61 -8.94
C PRO A 137 7.27 -5.11 -8.60
N LEU A 138 6.23 -4.34 -8.95
CA LEU A 138 6.17 -2.92 -8.61
C LEU A 138 5.94 -2.77 -7.09
N GLY A 139 5.00 -3.54 -6.57
CA GLY A 139 4.66 -3.58 -5.16
C GLY A 139 5.81 -4.01 -4.26
N THR A 140 6.45 -5.13 -4.58
CA THR A 140 7.61 -5.61 -3.81
C THR A 140 8.74 -4.60 -3.85
N LYS A 141 9.05 -4.05 -5.03
CA LYS A 141 10.10 -3.05 -5.17
C LYS A 141 9.85 -1.80 -4.33
N VAL A 142 8.66 -1.21 -4.38
CA VAL A 142 8.41 0.05 -3.62
C VAL A 142 8.47 -0.17 -2.11
N ILE A 143 8.04 -1.35 -1.63
CA ILE A 143 8.14 -1.70 -0.22
C ILE A 143 9.59 -1.99 0.20
N ASP A 144 10.35 -2.71 -0.60
CA ASP A 144 11.76 -2.99 -0.31
C ASP A 144 12.59 -1.70 -0.32
N ASP A 145 12.38 -0.82 -1.31
CA ASP A 145 13.03 0.50 -1.37
C ASP A 145 12.70 1.32 -0.12
N TRP A 146 11.42 1.34 0.29
CA TRP A 146 10.99 2.07 1.49
C TRP A 146 11.62 1.49 2.76
N ILE A 147 11.54 0.18 2.99
CA ILE A 147 12.15 -0.47 4.17
C ILE A 147 13.66 -0.21 4.20
N SER A 148 14.35 -0.32 3.06
CA SER A 148 15.80 -0.06 2.94
C SER A 148 16.17 1.39 3.27
N SER A 149 15.27 2.34 3.02
CA SER A 149 15.49 3.75 3.32
C SER A 149 15.33 4.11 4.80
N LEU A 150 14.68 3.25 5.59
CA LEU A 150 14.46 3.49 7.02
C LEU A 150 15.75 3.27 7.81
N THR A 151 16.12 4.24 8.66
CA THR A 151 17.29 4.12 9.55
C THR A 151 16.91 3.75 10.99
N ALA A 152 15.67 4.01 11.39
CA ALA A 152 15.14 3.73 12.72
C ALA A 152 13.60 3.66 12.68
N CYS A 153 13.01 3.14 13.75
CA CYS A 153 11.56 3.22 13.92
C CYS A 153 11.12 4.63 14.34
N PRO A 154 10.02 5.14 13.75
CA PRO A 154 9.48 6.44 14.11
C PRO A 154 8.96 6.44 15.57
N GLN A 155 9.05 7.59 16.23
CA GLN A 155 8.62 7.83 17.62
C GLN A 155 7.20 8.44 17.70
#